data_AF-A0AAN8UA70-F1
#
_entry.id   AF-A0AAN8UA70-F1
#
_cell.length_a   1.000
_cell.length_b   1.000
_cell.length_c   1.000
_cell.angle_alpha   90.00
_cell.angle_beta   90.00
_cell.angle_gamma   90.00
#
_symmetry.space_group_name_H-M   'P 1'
#
loop_
_entity.id
_entity.type
_entity.pdbx_description
1 polymer ?
#
loop_
_entity_poly.entity_id
_entity_poly.type
_entity_poly.pdbx_seq_one_letter_code
_entity_poly.pdbx_strand_id
1 'polypeptide(L)'
;MEERQKKGGSLVFAVNGERFELPCIDPSTALLQFLRSQTCFKSPKLGCGEGGCEACVVLVSKYDPELKKALGTPVMVSTLFMKDKGNMPDPPPGFSKLTSSEAEKAIAGNLCRCTGYRPIADACNTFAADIDIEDLGFNAFWKKGDSEFLKSESTTNLDSSRYPWYTPVYIKDLQSLLNSNVTKNGTSFKLVVGNTGTGYYKETQRYDHYSDLRHVPELSIIKRDQTGIEVGATVTIYTFISFLKEESKINFGSYGKLVSNKLAYHMEKIASPFVRNSANVGGNLVFWHRRMVFLQI
;
A
#
# COMPACT_ATOMS: atom_id res chain seq x y z
N MET A 1 41.63 -16.79 -7.42
CA MET A 1 40.20 -17.04 -7.15
C MET A 1 39.80 -16.04 -6.08
N GLU A 2 39.33 -14.86 -6.47
CA GLU A 2 38.80 -13.85 -5.55
C GLU A 2 37.27 -13.91 -5.60
N GLU A 3 36.66 -14.25 -4.48
CA GLU A 3 35.23 -14.15 -4.25
C GLU A 3 34.80 -12.69 -4.39
N ARG A 4 33.99 -12.39 -5.41
CA ARG A 4 33.27 -11.12 -5.48
C ARG A 4 32.24 -11.09 -4.36
N GLN A 5 32.57 -10.47 -3.23
CA GLN A 5 31.59 -10.02 -2.25
C GLN A 5 30.53 -9.16 -2.96
N LYS A 6 29.32 -9.70 -3.15
CA LYS A 6 28.15 -8.90 -3.52
C LYS A 6 27.91 -7.89 -2.39
N LYS A 7 28.19 -6.61 -2.63
CA LYS A 7 27.78 -5.51 -1.75
C LYS A 7 26.27 -5.64 -1.48
N GLY A 8 25.90 -5.83 -0.21
CA GLY A 8 24.50 -5.80 0.22
C GLY A 8 23.86 -4.46 -0.17
N GLY A 9 22.69 -4.50 -0.78
CA GLY A 9 21.97 -3.28 -1.17
C GLY A 9 21.45 -2.54 0.06
N SER A 10 21.56 -1.21 0.06
CA SER A 10 20.98 -0.35 1.10
C SER A 10 19.53 0.00 0.76
N LEU A 11 18.63 -0.03 1.75
CA LEU A 11 17.26 0.45 1.58
C LEU A 11 17.23 1.97 1.70
N VAL A 12 16.79 2.66 0.64
CA VAL A 12 16.72 4.12 0.59
C VAL A 12 15.29 4.58 0.38
N PHE A 13 14.83 5.54 1.19
CA PHE A 13 13.54 6.21 1.03
C PHE A 13 13.54 7.57 1.73
N ALA A 14 12.45 8.32 1.64
CA ALA A 14 12.28 9.58 2.35
C ALA A 14 11.00 9.57 3.19
N VAL A 15 11.04 10.24 4.35
CA VAL A 15 9.89 10.48 5.21
C VAL A 15 9.78 11.98 5.43
N ASN A 16 8.67 12.59 5.01
CA ASN A 16 8.44 14.05 5.13
C ASN A 16 9.61 14.90 4.61
N GLY A 17 10.24 14.49 3.51
CA GLY A 17 11.39 15.18 2.90
C GLY A 17 12.76 14.78 3.47
N GLU A 18 12.81 14.10 4.62
CA GLU A 18 14.06 13.61 5.20
C GLU A 18 14.46 12.26 4.57
N ARG A 19 15.70 12.18 4.08
CA ARG A 19 16.24 10.98 3.43
C ARG A 19 16.78 9.99 4.46
N PHE A 20 16.36 8.74 4.35
CA PHE A 20 16.86 7.61 5.14
C PHE A 20 17.58 6.62 4.22
N GLU A 21 18.75 6.18 4.67
CA GLU A 21 19.56 5.16 4.01
C GLU A 21 19.90 4.09 5.05
N LEU A 22 19.32 2.90 4.89
CA LEU A 22 19.37 1.81 5.84
C LEU A 22 20.17 0.66 5.20
N PRO A 23 21.49 0.59 5.43
CA PRO A 23 22.34 -0.44 4.84
C PRO A 23 22.03 -1.85 5.37
N CYS A 24 21.31 -1.93 6.49
CA CYS A 24 21.09 -3.14 7.24
C CYS A 24 19.77 -3.01 8.02
N ILE A 25 18.67 -3.52 7.47
CA ILE A 25 17.36 -3.54 8.15
C ILE A 25 16.77 -4.94 8.11
N ASP A 26 16.25 -5.43 9.24
CA ASP A 26 15.53 -6.71 9.29
C ASP A 26 14.29 -6.59 8.38
N PRO A 27 14.10 -7.46 7.37
CA PRO A 27 12.97 -7.36 6.46
C PRO A 27 11.60 -7.56 7.12
N SER A 28 11.56 -8.09 8.35
CA SER A 28 10.36 -8.16 9.18
C SER A 28 10.04 -6.84 9.89
N THR A 29 10.91 -5.82 9.81
CA THR A 29 10.67 -4.50 10.41
C THR A 29 9.51 -3.82 9.69
N ALA A 30 8.39 -3.66 10.38
CA ALA A 30 7.28 -2.87 9.85
C ALA A 30 7.67 -1.39 9.77
N LEU A 31 7.20 -0.69 8.73
CA LEU A 31 7.43 0.76 8.61
C LEU A 31 6.90 1.53 9.83
N LEU A 32 5.88 1.02 10.54
CA LEU A 32 5.31 1.67 11.71
C LEU A 32 6.29 1.60 12.88
N GLN A 33 6.93 0.44 13.02
CA GLN A 33 7.99 0.25 14.00
C GLN A 33 9.14 1.19 13.66
N PHE A 34 9.61 1.23 12.41
CA PHE A 34 10.67 2.13 11.97
C PHE A 34 10.36 3.61 12.30
N LEU A 35 9.21 4.14 11.88
CA LEU A 35 8.81 5.52 12.16
C LEU A 35 8.76 5.81 13.66
N ARG A 36 8.24 4.86 14.44
CA ARG A 36 8.04 5.05 15.87
C ARG A 36 9.27 4.76 16.73
N SER A 37 10.26 4.03 16.27
CA SER A 37 11.47 3.72 17.06
C SER A 37 12.73 4.40 16.53
N GLN A 38 12.82 4.68 15.23
CA GLN A 38 14.05 5.17 14.59
C GLN A 38 13.93 6.59 14.03
N THR A 39 12.75 7.21 14.04
CA THR A 39 12.57 8.61 13.61
C THR A 39 11.81 9.42 14.65
N CYS A 40 11.73 10.74 14.49
CA CYS A 40 10.90 11.61 15.35
C CYS A 40 9.39 11.55 14.99
N PHE A 41 9.01 10.92 13.88
CA PHE A 41 7.65 10.93 13.35
C PHE A 41 6.72 9.93 14.07
N LYS A 42 6.19 10.33 15.23
CA LYS A 42 5.31 9.48 16.05
C LYS A 42 3.83 9.61 15.74
N SER A 43 3.44 10.35 14.70
CA SER A 43 2.03 10.61 14.36
C SER A 43 1.26 9.32 14.04
N PRO A 44 1.77 8.40 13.18
CA PRO A 44 1.14 7.09 13.00
C PRO A 44 1.16 6.28 14.30
N LYS A 45 0.02 5.71 14.68
CA LYS A 45 -0.16 4.98 15.95
C LYS A 45 -0.40 3.51 15.71
N LEU A 46 0.13 2.67 16.60
CA LEU A 46 -0.28 1.28 16.70
C LEU A 46 -1.62 1.23 17.44
N GLY A 47 -2.69 0.92 16.71
CA GLY A 47 -4.01 0.63 17.29
C GLY A 47 -4.24 -0.88 17.38
N CYS A 48 -4.82 -1.47 16.34
CA CYS A 48 -5.15 -2.90 16.28
C CYS A 48 -3.99 -3.81 15.84
N GLY A 49 -3.07 -3.31 15.00
CA GLY A 49 -1.98 -4.12 14.41
C GLY A 49 -2.39 -5.02 13.24
N GLU A 50 -3.66 -5.00 12.85
CA GLU A 50 -4.23 -5.86 11.79
C GLU A 50 -4.88 -5.07 10.64
N GLY A 51 -4.81 -3.74 10.70
CA GLY A 51 -5.32 -2.87 9.65
C GLY A 51 -6.78 -2.42 9.79
N GLY A 52 -7.55 -3.00 10.70
CA GLY A 52 -8.97 -2.67 10.87
C GLY A 52 -9.26 -1.28 11.45
N CYS A 53 -8.37 -0.71 12.27
CA CYS A 53 -8.62 0.58 12.93
C CYS A 53 -7.98 1.79 12.24
N GLU A 54 -6.96 1.55 11.40
CA GLU A 54 -6.30 2.55 10.57
C GLU A 54 -5.64 3.75 11.25
N ALA A 55 -5.44 3.68 12.56
CA ALA A 55 -4.63 4.65 13.30
C ALA A 55 -3.17 4.78 12.79
N CYS A 56 -2.72 3.86 11.94
CA CYS A 56 -1.39 3.83 11.35
C CYS A 56 -1.33 4.24 9.87
N VAL A 57 -2.38 4.81 9.25
CA VAL A 57 -2.33 5.17 7.81
C VAL A 57 -1.27 6.23 7.51
N VAL A 58 -0.58 6.10 6.37
CA VAL A 58 0.34 7.10 5.82
C VAL A 58 0.11 7.28 4.32
N LEU A 59 0.60 8.39 3.78
CA LEU A 59 0.67 8.61 2.34
C LEU A 59 2.01 8.09 1.80
N VAL A 60 1.96 7.23 0.78
CA VAL A 60 3.16 6.80 0.05
C VAL A 60 3.13 7.41 -1.34
N SER A 61 4.18 8.17 -1.66
CA SER A 61 4.33 8.80 -2.97
C SER A 61 5.40 8.12 -3.79
N LYS A 62 5.05 7.65 -4.98
CA LYS A 62 5.99 7.11 -5.98
C LYS A 62 6.07 8.07 -7.16
N TYR A 63 7.24 8.14 -7.79
CA TYR A 63 7.42 8.96 -8.98
C TYR A 63 7.27 8.02 -10.16
N ASP A 64 6.38 8.38 -11.05
CA ASP A 64 6.21 7.72 -12.33
C ASP A 64 7.10 8.43 -13.36
N PRO A 65 8.15 7.77 -13.89
CA PRO A 65 9.06 8.38 -14.84
C PRO A 65 8.41 8.62 -16.22
N GLU A 66 7.38 7.85 -16.59
CA GLU A 66 6.68 8.01 -17.86
C GLU A 66 5.72 9.20 -17.80
N LEU A 67 4.96 9.31 -16.70
CA LEU A 67 4.01 10.41 -16.49
C LEU A 67 4.69 11.69 -15.95
N LYS A 68 5.96 11.61 -15.56
CA LYS A 68 6.74 12.67 -14.90
C LYS A 68 6.01 13.32 -13.72
N LYS A 69 5.31 12.50 -12.94
CA LYS A 69 4.47 12.94 -11.81
C LYS A 69 4.68 12.09 -10.58
N ALA A 70 4.56 12.70 -9.41
CA ALA A 70 4.42 11.98 -8.16
C ALA A 70 2.97 11.51 -7.98
N LEU A 71 2.79 10.21 -7.81
CA LEU A 71 1.51 9.56 -7.52
C LEU A 71 1.48 9.20 -6.04
N GLY A 72 0.61 9.88 -5.28
CA GLY A 72 0.37 9.61 -3.88
C GLY A 72 -0.73 8.57 -3.71
N THR A 73 -0.47 7.53 -2.93
CA THR A 73 -1.46 6.51 -2.58
C THR A 73 -1.47 6.34 -1.06
N PRO A 74 -2.63 6.55 -0.40
CA PRO A 74 -2.73 6.32 1.03
C PRO A 74 -2.77 4.81 1.29
N VAL A 75 -1.95 4.34 2.22
CA VAL A 75 -1.76 2.92 2.52
C VAL A 75 -1.61 2.69 4.01
N MET A 76 -1.88 1.47 4.44
CA MET A 76 -1.57 1.04 5.79
C MET A 76 -0.09 0.76 5.95
N VAL A 77 0.45 1.08 7.12
CA VAL A 77 1.87 0.90 7.41
C VAL A 77 2.14 -0.55 7.84
N SER A 78 2.17 -1.48 6.89
CA SER A 78 2.57 -2.89 7.10
C SER A 78 3.75 -3.34 6.22
N THR A 79 4.22 -2.49 5.29
CA THR A 79 5.37 -2.78 4.43
C THR A 79 6.28 -1.56 4.25
N LEU A 80 7.59 -1.79 4.27
CA LEU A 80 8.56 -0.83 3.77
C LEU A 80 8.46 -0.81 2.23
N PHE A 81 8.23 0.37 1.67
CA PHE A 81 8.20 0.57 0.22
C PHE A 81 9.62 0.90 -0.25
N MET A 82 10.16 0.10 -1.15
CA MET A 82 11.40 0.44 -1.84
C MET A 82 11.09 1.43 -2.96
N LYS A 83 11.90 2.50 -3.08
CA LYS A 83 11.94 3.32 -4.27
C LYS A 83 13.35 3.90 -4.47
N ASP A 84 13.85 3.79 -5.70
CA ASP A 84 15.03 4.51 -6.19
C ASP A 84 14.63 5.84 -6.87
N LYS A 85 15.63 6.73 -6.99
CA LYS A 85 15.64 8.19 -7.21
C LYS A 85 14.58 8.80 -8.14
N GLY A 86 14.15 10.00 -7.75
CA GLY A 86 13.68 11.07 -8.63
C GLY A 86 13.40 12.34 -7.82
N ASN A 87 13.93 13.49 -8.26
CA ASN A 87 13.64 14.81 -7.67
C ASN A 87 12.12 15.07 -7.71
N MET A 88 11.55 15.47 -6.58
CA MET A 88 10.13 15.79 -6.44
C MET A 88 9.88 17.21 -6.97
N PRO A 89 8.98 17.40 -7.95
CA PRO A 89 8.40 18.72 -8.23
C PRO A 89 7.29 19.05 -7.22
N ASP A 90 7.06 20.35 -7.02
CA ASP A 90 6.00 20.88 -6.15
C ASP A 90 4.59 20.41 -6.55
N PRO A 91 3.66 20.31 -5.60
CA PRO A 91 2.28 19.90 -5.89
C PRO A 91 1.60 20.87 -6.87
N PRO A 92 0.76 20.38 -7.81
CA PRO A 92 0.04 21.25 -8.74
C PRO A 92 -0.91 22.22 -8.01
N PRO A 93 -1.11 23.45 -8.53
CA PRO A 93 -2.14 24.35 -8.02
C PRO A 93 -3.54 23.84 -8.35
N GLY A 94 -4.44 23.89 -7.37
CA GLY A 94 -5.87 23.60 -7.53
C GLY A 94 -6.29 22.40 -6.69
N PHE A 95 -7.03 22.65 -5.61
CA PHE A 95 -7.73 21.59 -4.89
C PHE A 95 -8.64 20.87 -5.88
N SER A 96 -8.54 19.53 -5.93
CA SER A 96 -9.54 18.71 -6.60
C SER A 96 -10.91 19.07 -6.03
N LYS A 97 -11.93 19.25 -6.88
CA LYS A 97 -13.33 19.39 -6.44
C LYS A 97 -13.77 18.05 -5.82
N LEU A 98 -13.48 17.87 -4.54
CA LEU A 98 -13.87 16.71 -3.76
C LEU A 98 -15.38 16.74 -3.57
N THR A 99 -16.05 15.61 -3.69
CA THR A 99 -17.46 15.47 -3.33
C THR A 99 -17.60 15.03 -1.87
N SER A 100 -18.74 15.31 -1.24
CA SER A 100 -19.03 14.83 0.12
C SER A 100 -18.92 13.31 0.21
N SER A 101 -19.41 12.59 -0.80
CA SER A 101 -19.28 11.14 -0.86
C SER A 101 -17.82 10.67 -0.86
N GLU A 102 -16.93 11.38 -1.54
CA GLU A 102 -15.49 11.06 -1.52
C GLU A 102 -14.85 11.41 -0.18
N ALA A 103 -15.24 12.52 0.43
CA ALA A 103 -14.79 12.93 1.76
C ALA A 103 -15.16 11.89 2.83
N GLU A 104 -16.42 11.43 2.84
CA GLU A 104 -16.89 10.38 3.76
C GLU A 104 -16.21 9.03 3.49
N LYS A 105 -16.05 8.65 2.22
CA LYS A 105 -15.33 7.43 1.86
C LYS A 105 -13.87 7.45 2.30
N ALA A 106 -13.23 8.62 2.30
CA ALA A 106 -11.85 8.78 2.72
C ALA A 106 -11.65 8.49 4.22
N ILE A 107 -12.67 8.68 5.06
CA ILE A 107 -12.59 8.43 6.51
C ILE A 107 -13.27 7.13 6.96
N ALA A 108 -13.94 6.43 6.04
CA ALA A 108 -14.78 5.28 6.36
C ALA A 108 -14.03 4.08 7.00
N GLY A 109 -12.72 3.97 6.79
CA GLY A 109 -11.90 2.94 7.43
C GLY A 109 -11.30 3.36 8.79
N ASN A 110 -11.32 4.65 9.12
CA ASN A 110 -10.67 5.17 10.32
C ASN A 110 -11.56 4.98 11.54
N LEU A 111 -11.25 4.00 12.40
CA LEU A 111 -12.07 3.73 13.58
C LEU A 111 -11.92 4.82 14.65
N CYS A 112 -13.02 5.46 15.01
CA CYS A 112 -13.10 6.39 16.13
C CYS A 112 -14.19 5.96 17.12
N ARG A 113 -13.80 5.71 18.37
CA ARG A 113 -14.74 5.23 19.40
C ARG A 113 -15.49 6.35 20.11
N CYS A 114 -14.98 7.59 20.09
CA CYS A 114 -15.44 8.66 20.98
C CYS A 114 -16.39 9.65 20.30
N THR A 115 -16.07 10.11 19.09
CA THR A 115 -16.74 11.27 18.49
C THR A 115 -18.11 10.97 17.89
N GLY A 116 -18.44 9.70 17.68
CA GLY A 116 -19.61 9.29 16.91
C GLY A 116 -19.55 9.73 15.44
N TYR A 117 -18.34 10.01 14.92
CA TYR A 117 -18.02 10.43 13.55
C TYR A 117 -18.60 11.75 13.05
N ARG A 118 -19.78 12.15 13.47
CA ARG A 118 -20.45 13.38 13.01
C ARG A 118 -19.50 14.59 12.91
N PRO A 119 -18.80 15.02 13.98
CA PRO A 119 -17.91 16.19 13.88
C PRO A 119 -16.70 16.00 12.94
N ILE A 120 -16.29 14.75 12.67
CA ILE A 120 -15.19 14.46 11.74
C ILE A 120 -15.71 14.52 10.30
N ALA A 121 -16.86 13.91 10.03
CA ALA A 121 -17.51 13.95 8.73
C ALA A 121 -17.87 15.39 8.34
N ASP A 122 -18.42 16.17 9.28
CA ASP A 122 -18.74 17.59 9.08
C ASP A 122 -17.46 18.37 8.69
N ALA A 123 -16.36 18.16 9.41
CA ALA A 123 -15.07 18.81 9.08
C ALA A 123 -14.55 18.39 7.70
N CYS A 124 -14.64 17.12 7.33
CA CYS A 124 -14.24 16.64 6.00
C CYS A 124 -15.11 17.23 4.88
N ASN A 125 -16.41 17.38 5.13
CA ASN A 125 -17.37 17.96 4.20
C ASN A 125 -17.14 19.45 3.94
N THR A 126 -16.43 20.18 4.81
CA THR A 126 -16.01 21.58 4.52
C THR A 126 -15.09 21.70 3.30
N PHE A 127 -14.44 20.61 2.89
CA PHE A 127 -13.60 20.55 1.69
C PHE A 127 -14.37 20.10 0.45
N ALA A 128 -15.65 19.72 0.60
CA ALA A 128 -16.48 19.23 -0.48
C ALA A 128 -17.05 20.39 -1.31
N ALA A 129 -17.01 20.25 -2.63
CA ALA A 129 -17.48 21.28 -3.56
C ALA A 129 -19.00 21.25 -3.78
N ASP A 130 -19.68 20.20 -3.31
CA ASP A 130 -21.12 19.95 -3.43
C ASP A 130 -21.88 20.20 -2.12
N ILE A 131 -21.24 20.79 -1.12
CA ILE A 131 -21.84 21.18 0.16
C ILE A 131 -21.67 22.68 0.37
N ASP A 132 -22.75 23.34 0.82
CA ASP A 132 -22.65 24.70 1.34
C ASP A 132 -22.13 24.66 2.79
N ILE A 133 -21.14 25.49 3.11
CA ILE A 133 -20.53 25.52 4.44
C ILE A 133 -21.51 25.97 5.52
N GLU A 134 -22.55 26.74 5.14
CA GLU A 134 -23.63 27.17 6.03
C GLU A 134 -24.48 25.98 6.51
N ASP A 135 -24.60 24.92 5.69
CA ASP A 135 -25.33 23.70 6.05
C ASP A 135 -24.60 22.88 7.14
N LEU A 136 -23.31 23.12 7.34
CA LEU A 136 -22.47 22.42 8.32
C LEU A 136 -22.40 23.12 9.68
N GLY A 137 -22.97 24.33 9.82
CA GLY A 137 -23.04 25.05 11.09
C GLY A 137 -21.69 25.52 11.66
N PHE A 138 -20.64 25.63 10.84
CA PHE A 138 -19.31 26.08 11.28
C PHE A 138 -19.17 27.61 11.22
N ASN A 139 -18.80 28.23 12.35
CA ASN A 139 -18.26 29.60 12.38
C ASN A 139 -16.75 29.51 12.11
N ALA A 140 -16.30 29.87 10.89
CA ALA A 140 -14.93 29.66 10.46
C ALA A 140 -13.94 30.68 11.07
N PHE A 141 -13.03 30.23 11.93
CA PHE A 141 -11.81 30.96 12.31
C PHE A 141 -10.59 30.27 11.68
N TRP A 142 -10.13 30.79 10.54
CA TRP A 142 -8.90 30.34 9.92
C TRP A 142 -7.70 31.08 10.53
N LYS A 143 -6.82 30.35 11.22
CA LYS A 143 -5.46 30.84 11.50
C LYS A 143 -4.50 30.28 10.46
N LYS A 144 -3.86 31.18 9.71
CA LYS A 144 -2.74 30.89 8.81
C LYS A 144 -1.52 30.60 9.68
N GLY A 145 -0.99 29.37 9.60
CA GLY A 145 0.16 28.94 10.39
C GLY A 145 1.36 28.68 9.48
N ASP A 146 2.42 29.43 9.76
CA ASP A 146 3.72 29.41 9.10
C ASP A 146 4.44 28.05 9.22
N SER A 147 5.21 27.72 8.19
CA SER A 147 6.10 26.57 8.13
C SER A 147 7.55 27.03 8.34
N GLU A 148 8.18 26.60 9.45
CA GLU A 148 9.64 26.61 9.61
C GLU A 148 10.08 25.57 10.66
N PHE A 149 11.36 25.17 10.60
CA PHE A 149 12.17 24.32 11.53
C PHE A 149 12.14 22.78 11.29
N LEU A 150 13.21 21.98 11.48
CA LEU A 150 14.64 22.15 11.87
C LEU A 150 15.45 20.87 11.50
N LYS A 151 16.79 20.99 11.55
CA LYS A 151 17.84 20.00 11.24
C LYS A 151 18.10 18.96 12.36
N SER A 152 18.58 17.77 11.94
CA SER A 152 19.80 17.01 12.37
C SER A 152 19.66 15.58 12.95
N GLU A 153 20.48 14.67 12.39
CA GLU A 153 21.28 13.50 12.90
C GLU A 153 20.74 12.62 14.05
N SER A 154 20.83 11.28 14.05
CA SER A 154 22.04 10.43 13.97
C SER A 154 21.67 8.92 13.97
N THR A 155 22.63 8.08 13.61
CA THR A 155 22.57 6.65 13.28
C THR A 155 22.60 5.67 14.46
N THR A 156 21.98 4.50 14.28
CA THR A 156 22.29 3.27 15.02
C THR A 156 22.36 2.07 14.09
N ASN A 157 23.48 1.35 14.12
CA ASN A 157 23.73 0.12 13.37
C ASN A 157 23.01 -1.08 14.01
N LEU A 158 22.31 -1.88 13.21
CA LEU A 158 21.84 -3.21 13.60
C LEU A 158 22.06 -4.21 12.46
N ASP A 159 22.62 -5.37 12.79
CA ASP A 159 23.13 -6.43 11.90
C ASP A 159 22.01 -7.20 11.15
N SER A 160 22.06 -7.24 9.81
CA SER A 160 21.05 -7.89 8.93
C SER A 160 21.55 -9.14 8.19
N SER A 161 22.64 -9.77 8.62
CA SER A 161 23.18 -10.96 7.95
C SER A 161 22.27 -12.21 7.91
N ARG A 162 21.06 -12.19 8.51
CA ARG A 162 20.24 -13.40 8.75
C ARG A 162 19.09 -13.70 7.77
N TYR A 163 18.56 -12.73 7.01
CA TYR A 163 17.35 -12.97 6.19
C TYR A 163 17.38 -12.25 4.82
N PRO A 164 17.69 -12.93 3.70
CA PRO A 164 17.74 -12.31 2.38
C PRO A 164 16.38 -11.83 1.85
N TRP A 165 16.34 -10.64 1.28
CA TRP A 165 15.21 -10.07 0.55
C TRP A 165 15.54 -9.87 -0.94
N TYR A 166 14.73 -10.44 -1.82
CA TYR A 166 14.91 -10.40 -3.27
C TYR A 166 13.85 -9.52 -3.94
N THR A 167 14.28 -8.66 -4.87
CA THR A 167 13.37 -7.79 -5.64
C THR A 167 13.55 -8.04 -7.14
N PRO A 168 13.04 -9.17 -7.67
CA PRO A 168 13.15 -9.48 -9.09
C PRO A 168 12.43 -8.43 -9.94
N VAL A 169 13.08 -8.03 -11.04
CA VAL A 169 12.50 -7.10 -12.03
C VAL A 169 11.98 -7.86 -13.25
N TYR A 170 12.52 -9.04 -13.52
CA TYR A 170 12.10 -9.90 -14.63
C TYR A 170 11.49 -11.21 -14.13
N ILE A 171 10.49 -11.72 -14.84
CA ILE A 171 9.84 -13.00 -14.50
C ILE A 171 10.83 -14.17 -14.49
N LYS A 172 11.86 -14.11 -15.36
CA LYS A 172 12.92 -15.13 -15.44
C LYS A 172 13.74 -15.19 -14.15
N ASP A 173 14.03 -14.05 -13.53
CA ASP A 173 14.78 -14.00 -12.28
C ASP A 173 13.97 -14.61 -11.14
N LEU A 174 12.67 -14.34 -11.10
CA LEU A 174 11.75 -14.96 -10.15
C LEU A 174 11.70 -16.49 -10.35
N GLN A 175 11.59 -16.95 -11.59
CA GLN A 175 11.60 -18.39 -11.91
C GLN A 175 12.92 -19.05 -11.49
N SER A 176 14.06 -18.44 -11.79
CA SER A 176 15.36 -18.93 -11.37
C SER A 176 15.48 -18.98 -9.84
N LEU A 177 14.96 -17.97 -9.13
CA LEU A 177 14.96 -17.93 -7.67
C LEU A 177 14.11 -19.07 -7.07
N LEU A 178 12.89 -19.27 -7.59
CA LEU A 178 11.99 -20.34 -7.14
C LEU A 178 12.52 -21.75 -7.44
N ASN A 179 13.22 -21.91 -8.57
CA ASN A 179 13.79 -23.19 -9.00
C ASN A 179 15.17 -23.49 -8.41
N SER A 180 15.79 -22.52 -7.74
CA SER A 180 17.11 -22.67 -7.13
C SER A 180 17.08 -23.62 -5.93
N ASN A 181 18.26 -24.10 -5.50
CA ASN A 181 18.37 -24.97 -4.32
C ASN A 181 17.90 -24.31 -3.01
N VAL A 182 17.60 -23.00 -3.03
CA VAL A 182 17.02 -22.22 -1.93
C VAL A 182 15.62 -22.70 -1.54
N THR A 183 14.92 -23.46 -2.40
CA THR A 183 13.60 -24.03 -2.08
C THR A 183 13.66 -25.53 -1.79
N LYS A 184 14.82 -26.18 -1.94
CA LYS A 184 14.98 -27.64 -1.88
C LYS A 184 15.40 -28.19 -0.52
N ASN A 185 15.93 -27.36 0.38
CA ASN A 185 16.53 -27.79 1.66
C ASN A 185 15.64 -27.57 2.90
N GLY A 186 14.31 -27.49 2.73
CA GLY A 186 13.39 -27.21 3.85
C GLY A 186 13.38 -25.75 4.33
N THR A 187 14.09 -24.88 3.60
CA THR A 187 14.11 -23.43 3.77
C THR A 187 12.77 -22.82 3.36
N SER A 188 12.25 -21.96 4.23
CA SER A 188 10.95 -21.32 4.10
C SER A 188 11.03 -20.05 3.24
N PHE A 189 10.18 -19.96 2.23
CA PHE A 189 10.18 -18.88 1.25
C PHE A 189 8.85 -18.12 1.25
N LYS A 190 8.89 -16.79 1.32
CA LYS A 190 7.71 -15.93 1.28
C LYS A 190 7.70 -15.01 0.07
N LEU A 191 6.65 -15.12 -0.74
CA LEU A 191 6.33 -14.13 -1.76
C LEU A 191 5.56 -12.98 -1.11
N VAL A 192 6.03 -11.74 -1.32
CA VAL A 192 5.49 -10.54 -0.72
C VAL A 192 5.04 -9.56 -1.81
N VAL A 193 3.89 -8.94 -1.57
CA VAL A 193 3.36 -7.84 -2.40
C VAL A 193 2.79 -6.78 -1.45
N GLY A 194 1.51 -6.88 -1.08
CA GLY A 194 0.83 -5.98 -0.14
C GLY A 194 1.03 -6.30 1.34
N ASN A 195 1.36 -7.56 1.66
CA ASN A 195 1.54 -8.08 3.02
C ASN A 195 0.37 -7.80 4.00
N THR A 196 -0.85 -7.57 3.50
CA THR A 196 -2.00 -7.13 4.31
C THR A 196 -2.51 -8.22 5.26
N GLY A 197 -2.41 -9.49 4.85
CA GLY A 197 -2.86 -10.62 5.69
C GLY A 197 -2.00 -10.92 6.92
N THR A 198 -0.80 -10.34 7.07
CA THR A 198 0.11 -10.67 8.19
C THR A 198 -0.36 -10.17 9.54
N GLY A 199 -1.08 -9.05 9.56
CA GLY A 199 -1.60 -8.48 10.81
C GLY A 199 -2.72 -9.33 11.41
N TYR A 200 -3.57 -9.90 10.55
CA TYR A 200 -4.67 -10.77 10.95
C TYR A 200 -4.21 -12.22 11.17
N TYR A 201 -3.53 -12.81 10.18
CA TYR A 201 -2.92 -14.13 10.31
C TYR A 201 -1.50 -13.99 10.83
N LYS A 202 -1.38 -13.94 12.16
CA LYS A 202 -0.08 -13.88 12.84
C LYS A 202 0.79 -15.06 12.40
N GLU A 203 1.82 -14.76 11.63
CA GLU A 203 2.83 -15.73 11.25
C GLU A 203 3.64 -16.07 12.50
N THR A 204 3.53 -17.32 12.96
CA THR A 204 4.22 -17.80 14.17
C THR A 204 5.67 -18.17 13.91
N GLN A 205 6.07 -18.30 12.63
CA GLN A 205 7.42 -18.67 12.21
C GLN A 205 7.94 -17.68 11.16
N ARG A 206 9.24 -17.38 11.23
CA ARG A 206 9.93 -16.51 10.26
C ARG A 206 10.24 -17.27 8.99
N TYR A 207 10.26 -16.54 7.87
CA TYR A 207 10.74 -17.08 6.61
C TYR A 207 12.24 -16.86 6.45
N ASP A 208 12.93 -17.84 5.90
CA ASP A 208 14.36 -17.78 5.59
C ASP A 208 14.62 -16.83 4.43
N HIS A 209 13.69 -16.75 3.47
CA HIS A 209 13.81 -15.94 2.27
C HIS A 209 12.52 -15.19 1.94
N TYR A 210 12.67 -13.96 1.45
CA TYR A 210 11.56 -13.12 1.04
C TYR A 210 11.76 -12.64 -0.41
N SER A 211 10.70 -12.59 -1.20
CA SER A 211 10.74 -12.00 -2.53
C SER A 211 9.58 -11.04 -2.79
N ASP A 212 9.91 -9.79 -3.11
CA ASP A 212 8.96 -8.74 -3.48
C ASP A 212 8.65 -8.79 -4.97
N LEU A 213 7.39 -9.07 -5.31
CA LEU A 213 6.96 -9.26 -6.70
C LEU A 213 6.50 -7.97 -7.38
N ARG A 214 6.43 -6.84 -6.66
CA ARG A 214 5.86 -5.58 -7.16
C ARG A 214 6.57 -5.01 -8.39
N HIS A 215 7.81 -5.44 -8.64
CA HIS A 215 8.65 -4.95 -9.72
C HIS A 215 8.65 -5.84 -10.97
N VAL A 216 7.88 -6.94 -10.96
CA VAL A 216 7.70 -7.82 -12.12
C VAL A 216 6.48 -7.34 -12.92
N PRO A 217 6.66 -6.63 -14.05
CA PRO A 217 5.56 -5.97 -14.76
C PRO A 217 4.55 -6.97 -15.32
N GLU A 218 4.97 -8.17 -15.70
CA GLU A 218 4.05 -9.20 -16.22
C GLU A 218 2.97 -9.59 -15.20
N LEU A 219 3.25 -9.42 -13.89
CA LEU A 219 2.30 -9.74 -12.83
C LEU A 219 1.34 -8.60 -12.49
N SER A 220 1.52 -7.39 -13.03
CA SER A 220 0.68 -6.22 -12.73
C SER A 220 -0.29 -5.85 -13.84
N ILE A 221 -0.36 -6.65 -14.92
CA ILE A 221 -1.18 -6.36 -16.09
C ILE A 221 -2.59 -6.95 -15.93
N ILE A 222 -3.60 -6.20 -16.38
CA ILE A 222 -4.94 -6.72 -16.66
C ILE A 222 -5.11 -6.78 -18.17
N LYS A 223 -5.45 -7.94 -18.73
CA LYS A 223 -5.71 -8.11 -20.16
C LYS A 223 -7.14 -8.61 -20.36
N ARG A 224 -7.72 -8.22 -21.48
CA ARG A 224 -9.01 -8.73 -21.94
C ARG A 224 -8.84 -9.31 -23.33
N ASP A 225 -9.42 -10.47 -23.55
CA ASP A 225 -9.54 -11.07 -24.86
C ASP A 225 -10.96 -11.62 -25.11
N GLN A 226 -11.11 -12.47 -26.12
CA GLN A 226 -12.39 -13.08 -26.47
C GLN A 226 -12.84 -14.15 -25.46
N THR A 227 -11.91 -14.69 -24.66
CA THR A 227 -12.15 -15.78 -23.70
C THR A 227 -12.46 -15.26 -22.30
N GLY A 228 -11.97 -14.07 -21.94
CA GLY A 228 -12.26 -13.47 -20.65
C GLY A 228 -11.34 -12.33 -20.26
N ILE A 229 -11.15 -12.19 -18.94
CA ILE A 229 -10.28 -11.20 -18.32
C ILE A 229 -9.17 -11.94 -17.61
N GLU A 230 -7.92 -11.66 -17.98
CA GLU A 230 -6.73 -12.11 -17.28
C GLU A 230 -6.28 -11.01 -16.32
N VAL A 231 -6.09 -11.36 -15.05
CA VAL A 231 -5.70 -10.42 -14.01
C VAL A 231 -4.37 -10.85 -13.40
N GLY A 232 -3.37 -10.00 -13.51
CA GLY A 232 -2.05 -10.22 -12.93
C GLY A 232 -2.11 -10.36 -11.40
N ALA A 233 -1.24 -11.21 -10.84
CA ALA A 233 -1.23 -11.52 -9.42
C ALA A 233 -0.93 -10.33 -8.49
N THR A 234 -0.15 -9.34 -8.95
CA THR A 234 0.22 -8.16 -8.16
C THR A 234 -0.75 -6.98 -8.34
N VAL A 235 -1.76 -7.13 -9.21
CA VAL A 235 -2.84 -6.14 -9.38
C VAL A 235 -3.53 -5.92 -8.04
N THR A 236 -3.64 -4.65 -7.63
CA THR A 236 -4.30 -4.33 -6.35
C THR A 236 -5.80 -4.58 -6.43
N ILE A 237 -6.42 -4.91 -5.30
CA ILE A 237 -7.88 -5.07 -5.24
C ILE A 237 -8.57 -3.76 -5.65
N TYR A 238 -8.00 -2.61 -5.27
CA TYR A 238 -8.49 -1.30 -5.70
C TYR A 238 -8.47 -1.15 -7.24
N THR A 239 -7.32 -1.40 -7.87
CA THR A 239 -7.17 -1.32 -9.34
C THR A 239 -8.15 -2.25 -10.04
N PHE A 240 -8.34 -3.47 -9.52
CA PHE A 240 -9.25 -4.42 -10.12
C PHE A 240 -10.72 -4.01 -9.98
N ILE A 241 -11.15 -3.45 -8.84
CA ILE A 241 -12.50 -2.87 -8.68
C ILE A 241 -12.73 -1.76 -9.71
N SER A 242 -11.77 -0.84 -9.87
CA SER A 242 -11.87 0.26 -10.82
C SER A 242 -12.02 -0.27 -12.25
N PHE A 243 -11.19 -1.25 -12.64
CA PHE A 243 -11.28 -1.92 -13.92
C PHE A 243 -12.67 -2.55 -14.14
N LEU A 244 -13.18 -3.34 -13.19
CA LEU A 244 -14.50 -3.97 -13.30
C LEU A 244 -15.64 -2.95 -13.46
N LYS A 245 -15.55 -1.81 -12.78
CA LYS A 245 -16.53 -0.72 -12.89
C LYS A 245 -16.46 -0.03 -14.25
N GLU A 246 -15.28 0.24 -14.78
CA GLU A 246 -15.08 0.82 -16.10
C GLU A 246 -15.56 -0.12 -17.20
N GLU A 247 -15.17 -1.39 -17.13
CA GLU A 247 -15.60 -2.43 -18.06
C GLU A 247 -17.13 -2.56 -18.12
N SER A 248 -17.81 -2.43 -16.97
CA SER A 248 -19.29 -2.49 -16.90
C SER A 248 -20.00 -1.37 -17.68
N LYS A 249 -19.31 -0.25 -17.93
CA LYS A 249 -19.82 0.91 -18.68
C LYS A 249 -19.59 0.75 -20.18
N ILE A 250 -18.49 0.13 -20.57
CA ILE A 250 -17.98 0.18 -21.94
C ILE A 250 -18.47 -1.00 -22.78
N ASN A 251 -18.46 -2.25 -22.30
CA ASN A 251 -18.60 -3.38 -23.23
C ASN A 251 -19.06 -4.72 -22.63
N PHE A 252 -20.38 -4.91 -22.52
CA PHE A 252 -20.94 -6.23 -22.21
C PHE A 252 -22.33 -6.45 -22.84
N GLY A 253 -22.57 -7.67 -23.34
CA GLY A 253 -23.91 -8.25 -23.34
C GLY A 253 -24.45 -8.32 -21.89
N SER A 254 -25.78 -8.30 -21.71
CA SER A 254 -26.43 -8.08 -20.41
C SER A 254 -25.85 -8.87 -19.22
N TYR A 255 -25.40 -10.11 -19.45
CA TYR A 255 -24.87 -11.00 -18.42
C TYR A 255 -23.51 -10.56 -17.86
N GLY A 256 -22.52 -10.25 -18.71
CA GLY A 256 -21.18 -9.92 -18.23
C GLY A 256 -21.14 -8.59 -17.45
N LYS A 257 -22.00 -7.64 -17.81
CA LYS A 257 -22.20 -6.39 -17.05
C LYS A 257 -22.68 -6.68 -15.63
N LEU A 258 -23.62 -7.61 -15.48
CA LEU A 258 -24.16 -8.00 -14.19
C LEU A 258 -23.07 -8.63 -13.32
N VAL A 259 -22.28 -9.55 -13.89
CA VAL A 259 -21.18 -10.22 -13.16
C VAL A 259 -20.13 -9.21 -12.70
N SER A 260 -19.62 -8.36 -13.58
CA SER A 260 -18.60 -7.36 -13.23
C SER A 260 -19.08 -6.39 -12.16
N ASN A 261 -20.33 -5.92 -12.25
CA ASN A 261 -20.92 -5.04 -11.24
C ASN A 261 -21.08 -5.72 -9.88
N LYS A 262 -21.56 -6.98 -9.87
CA LYS A 262 -21.73 -7.73 -8.62
C LYS A 262 -20.39 -8.06 -7.98
N LEU A 263 -19.39 -8.41 -8.77
CA LEU A 263 -18.03 -8.67 -8.29
C LEU A 263 -17.41 -7.39 -7.69
N ALA A 264 -17.44 -6.27 -8.43
CA ALA A 264 -16.95 -4.99 -7.94
C ALA A 264 -17.67 -4.58 -6.64
N TYR A 265 -19.01 -4.66 -6.62
CA TYR A 265 -19.80 -4.34 -5.43
C TYR A 265 -19.40 -5.19 -4.23
N HIS A 266 -19.20 -6.50 -4.40
CA HIS A 266 -18.81 -7.38 -3.31
C HIS A 266 -17.40 -7.02 -2.80
N MET A 267 -16.43 -6.84 -3.70
CA MET A 267 -15.06 -6.46 -3.33
C MET A 267 -14.98 -5.11 -2.61
N GLU A 268 -15.87 -4.17 -2.91
CA GLU A 268 -15.96 -2.87 -2.21
C GLU A 268 -16.42 -2.99 -0.76
N LYS A 269 -17.14 -4.06 -0.41
CA LYS A 269 -17.57 -4.31 0.97
C LYS A 269 -16.48 -4.91 1.85
N ILE A 270 -15.30 -5.16 1.29
CA ILE A 270 -14.26 -5.93 1.94
C ILE A 270 -13.06 -5.03 2.20
N ALA A 271 -12.73 -4.93 3.49
CA ALA A 271 -11.74 -4.02 4.03
C ALA A 271 -11.99 -2.56 3.63
N SER A 272 -11.05 -1.68 3.93
CA SER A 272 -11.12 -0.27 3.55
C SER A 272 -10.41 0.00 2.22
N PRO A 273 -10.57 1.21 1.64
CA PRO A 273 -9.75 1.63 0.52
C PRO A 273 -8.24 1.52 0.78
N PHE A 274 -7.76 1.83 1.99
CA PHE A 274 -6.33 1.81 2.30
C PHE A 274 -5.74 0.40 2.33
N VAL A 275 -6.52 -0.57 2.83
CA VAL A 275 -6.16 -1.99 2.75
C VAL A 275 -6.14 -2.42 1.28
N ARG A 276 -7.19 -2.10 0.51
CA ARG A 276 -7.33 -2.47 -0.91
C ARG A 276 -6.27 -1.86 -1.82
N ASN A 277 -5.69 -0.72 -1.45
CA ASN A 277 -4.57 -0.10 -2.16
C ASN A 277 -3.27 -0.88 -2.04
N SER A 278 -3.13 -1.71 -1.00
CA SER A 278 -1.94 -2.57 -0.80
C SER A 278 -2.23 -4.03 -1.17
N ALA A 279 -3.43 -4.50 -0.83
CA ALA A 279 -3.88 -5.83 -1.13
C ALA A 279 -3.95 -6.11 -2.62
N ASN A 280 -3.70 -7.37 -3.00
CA ASN A 280 -3.59 -7.80 -4.38
C ASN A 280 -4.34 -9.11 -4.61
N VAL A 281 -4.74 -9.32 -5.86
CA VAL A 281 -5.57 -10.46 -6.28
C VAL A 281 -4.87 -11.80 -6.01
N GLY A 282 -3.59 -11.92 -6.35
CA GLY A 282 -2.83 -13.15 -6.17
C GLY A 282 -2.66 -13.55 -4.71
N GLY A 283 -2.29 -12.60 -3.86
CA GLY A 283 -2.19 -12.82 -2.41
C GLY A 283 -3.52 -13.31 -1.82
N ASN A 284 -4.63 -12.66 -2.18
CA ASN A 284 -5.95 -13.07 -1.72
C ASN A 284 -6.34 -14.50 -2.17
N LEU A 285 -6.03 -14.87 -3.41
CA LEU A 285 -6.29 -16.22 -3.93
C LEU A 285 -5.45 -17.29 -3.23
N VAL A 286 -4.17 -17.01 -2.97
CA VAL A 286 -3.28 -17.93 -2.24
C VAL A 286 -3.74 -18.11 -0.79
N PHE A 287 -4.21 -17.05 -0.13
CA PHE A 287 -4.81 -17.15 1.20
C PHE A 287 -6.09 -18.00 1.18
N TRP A 288 -6.97 -17.81 0.19
CA TRP A 288 -8.15 -18.66 0.02
C TRP A 288 -7.77 -20.13 -0.10
N HIS A 289 -6.79 -20.49 -0.93
CA HIS A 289 -6.38 -21.88 -1.09
C HIS A 289 -5.87 -22.51 0.22
N ARG A 290 -5.15 -21.72 1.05
CA ARG A 290 -4.58 -22.21 2.32
C ARG A 290 -5.58 -22.27 3.48
N ARG A 291 -6.65 -21.46 3.45
CA ARG A 291 -7.56 -21.26 4.61
C ARG A 291 -9.04 -21.43 4.28
N MET A 292 -9.39 -21.67 3.02
CA MET A 292 -10.76 -21.75 2.47
C MET A 292 -11.63 -20.49 2.70
N VAL A 293 -11.02 -19.30 2.84
CA VAL A 293 -11.74 -18.02 3.00
C VAL A 293 -11.42 -17.07 1.84
N PHE A 294 -12.43 -16.74 1.03
CA PHE A 294 -12.26 -15.90 -0.16
C PHE A 294 -12.48 -14.44 0.23
N LEU A 295 -11.55 -13.56 -0.14
CA LEU A 295 -11.61 -12.12 0.16
C LEU A 295 -11.51 -11.79 1.65
N GLN A 296 -10.50 -12.35 2.33
CA GLN A 296 -10.06 -11.85 3.63
C GLN A 296 -8.71 -11.14 3.41
N ILE A 297 -8.71 -9.82 3.58
CA ILE A 297 -7.66 -8.93 3.10
C ILE A 297 -6.81 -8.40 4.24
#